data_AF-A0A382PNY2-F1
#
_entry.id   AF-A0A382PNY2-F1
#
_cell.length_a   1.000
_cell.length_b   1.000
_cell.length_c   1.000
_cell.angle_alpha   90.00
_cell.angle_beta   90.00
_cell.angle_gamma   90.00
#
_symmetry.space_group_name_H-M   'P 1'
#
loop_
_entity.id
_entity.type
_entity.pdbx_description
1 polymer ?
#
loop_
_entity_poly.entity_id
_entity_poly.type
_entity_poly.pdbx_seq_one_letter_code
_entity_poly.pdbx_strand_id
1 'polypeptide(L)'
;MKDPLDNLSNNLIPMVVEQSSRGERAYDIYSRLLKERIIFLTGAIDDNLASLVCAQLLFLESENPKKEISFYINSPGGIVWSGLAIYDTMQYISSKIMTICIGQAASAGSLLLTAGEKGMRFSLPNSRIMVHQPSGGYQGQVTDIEIQ
;
A
#
# COMPACT_ATOMS: atom_id res chain seq x y z
N MET A 1 21.43 11.91 -19.45
CA MET A 1 21.67 10.73 -18.59
C MET A 1 21.68 11.27 -17.17
N LYS A 2 20.62 11.04 -16.38
CA LYS A 2 20.58 11.53 -14.98
C LYS A 2 21.59 10.74 -14.17
N ASP A 3 22.36 11.42 -13.33
CA ASP A 3 23.36 10.79 -12.48
C ASP A 3 22.65 9.78 -11.55
N PRO A 4 23.08 8.51 -11.45
CA PRO A 4 22.51 7.57 -10.50
C PRO A 4 22.57 8.06 -9.04
N LEU A 5 23.46 9.01 -8.72
CA LEU A 5 23.52 9.66 -7.40
C LEU A 5 22.44 10.73 -7.19
N ASP A 6 21.92 11.37 -8.25
CA ASP A 6 20.79 12.32 -8.14
C ASP A 6 19.51 11.65 -7.63
N ASN A 7 19.37 10.33 -7.83
CA ASN A 7 18.27 9.53 -7.28
C ASN A 7 18.44 9.18 -5.80
N LEU A 8 19.67 9.18 -5.26
CA LEU A 8 19.91 8.94 -3.84
C LEU A 8 19.70 10.20 -3.00
N SER A 9 20.05 11.39 -3.53
CA SER A 9 19.97 12.65 -2.77
C SER A 9 18.55 13.16 -2.53
N ASN A 10 17.56 12.69 -3.30
CA ASN A 10 16.15 13.12 -3.22
C ASN A 10 15.20 12.15 -2.50
N ASN A 11 15.73 11.09 -1.87
CA ASN A 11 14.92 10.04 -1.22
C ASN A 11 15.06 10.01 0.31
N LEU A 12 15.63 11.05 0.92
CA LEU A 12 15.69 11.18 2.37
C LEU A 12 14.29 11.44 2.91
N ILE A 13 13.75 10.46 3.65
CA ILE A 13 12.48 10.61 4.36
C ILE A 13 12.72 11.53 5.56
N PRO A 14 11.97 12.64 5.70
CA PRO A 14 12.13 13.54 6.83
C PRO A 14 11.92 12.85 8.17
N MET A 15 12.75 13.19 9.14
CA MET A 15 12.64 12.73 10.53
C MET A 15 11.82 13.72 11.36
N VAL A 16 11.02 13.18 12.29
CA VAL A 16 10.21 13.90 13.26
C VAL A 16 10.66 13.49 14.66
N VAL A 17 10.88 14.48 15.53
CA VAL A 17 11.24 14.25 16.93
C VAL A 17 10.00 14.45 17.80
N GLU A 18 9.65 13.42 18.57
CA GLU A 18 8.57 13.46 19.56
C GLU A 18 9.18 13.55 20.96
N GLN A 19 8.91 14.66 21.65
CA GLN A 19 9.31 14.84 23.05
C GLN A 19 8.27 14.22 23.97
N SER A 20 8.69 13.30 24.83
CA SER A 20 7.85 12.71 25.87
C SER A 20 8.48 12.90 27.24
N SER A 21 7.70 12.73 28.31
CA SER A 21 8.21 12.76 29.69
C SER A 21 9.28 11.69 29.97
N ARG A 22 9.44 10.70 29.09
CA ARG A 22 10.46 9.63 29.16
C ARG A 22 11.65 9.85 28.21
N GLY A 23 11.74 11.02 27.57
CA GLY A 23 12.81 11.39 26.64
C GLY A 23 12.33 11.66 25.22
N GLU A 24 13.29 11.88 24.32
CA GLU A 24 13.06 12.14 22.90
C GLU A 24 13.12 10.85 22.08
N ARG A 25 12.18 10.69 21.14
CA ARG A 25 12.22 9.62 20.14
C ARG A 25 12.13 10.23 18.75
N ALA A 26 13.01 9.80 17.85
CA ALA A 26 13.00 10.20 16.45
C ALA A 26 12.37 9.09 15.59
N TYR A 27 11.47 9.49 14.70
CA TYR A 27 10.79 8.61 13.74
C TYR A 27 10.89 9.23 12.35
N ASP A 28 10.99 8.43 11.30
CA ASP A 28 10.66 8.96 9.97
C ASP A 28 9.15 9.25 9.89
N ILE A 29 8.75 10.10 8.94
CA ILE A 29 7.35 10.53 8.84
C ILE A 29 6.37 9.36 8.67
N TYR A 30 6.74 8.29 7.94
CA TYR A 30 5.87 7.14 7.75
C TYR A 30 5.78 6.29 9.03
N SER A 31 6.89 6.07 9.72
CA SER A 31 6.89 5.42 11.04
C SER A 31 6.04 6.20 12.05
N ARG A 32 6.08 7.55 12.01
CA ARG A 32 5.23 8.37 12.88
C ARG A 32 3.74 8.22 12.54
N LEU A 33 3.40 8.14 11.25
CA LEU A 33 2.03 7.94 10.78
C LEU A 33 1.52 6.51 11.04
N LEU A 34 2.40 5.51 10.99
CA LEU A 34 2.05 4.13 11.34
C LEU A 34 1.64 4.01 12.82
N LYS A 35 2.24 4.77 13.74
CA LYS A 35 1.76 4.87 15.13
C LYS A 35 0.31 5.38 15.24
N GLU A 36 -0.11 6.22 14.29
CA GLU A 36 -1.51 6.67 14.16
C GLU A 36 -2.37 5.72 13.30
N ARG A 37 -1.85 4.53 12.96
CA ARG A 37 -2.50 3.49 12.14
C ARG A 37 -2.77 3.93 10.70
N ILE A 38 -1.86 4.72 10.16
CA ILE A 38 -1.93 5.20 8.78
C ILE A 38 -0.87 4.47 7.95
N ILE A 39 -1.31 3.80 6.88
CA ILE A 39 -0.45 3.09 5.90
C ILE A 39 -0.57 3.79 4.55
N PHE A 40 0.55 3.95 3.85
CA PHE A 40 0.60 4.46 2.47
C PHE A 40 1.00 3.35 1.50
N LEU A 41 0.21 3.15 0.46
CA LEU A 41 0.55 2.40 -0.74
C LEU A 41 0.83 3.39 -1.87
N THR A 42 2.11 3.66 -2.13
CA THR A 42 2.55 4.62 -3.14
C THR A 42 3.42 3.94 -4.18
N GLY A 43 3.09 4.13 -5.46
CA GLY A 43 3.86 3.57 -6.57
C GLY A 43 3.37 2.19 -7.02
N ALA A 44 4.17 1.52 -7.84
CA ALA A 44 3.84 0.23 -8.41
C ALA A 44 3.82 -0.87 -7.35
N ILE A 45 2.85 -1.78 -7.45
CA ILE A 45 2.72 -2.91 -6.53
C ILE A 45 3.64 -4.04 -6.99
N ASP A 46 4.68 -4.28 -6.20
CA ASP A 46 5.59 -5.42 -6.32
C ASP A 46 5.62 -6.25 -5.02
N ASP A 47 6.39 -7.33 -5.01
CA ASP A 47 6.47 -8.23 -3.86
C ASP A 47 7.05 -7.57 -2.61
N ASN A 48 7.98 -6.63 -2.77
CA ASN A 48 8.59 -5.92 -1.66
C ASN A 48 7.58 -4.97 -1.00
N LEU A 49 6.86 -4.18 -1.81
CA LEU A 49 5.82 -3.28 -1.33
C LEU A 49 4.69 -4.07 -0.68
N ALA A 50 4.24 -5.17 -1.31
CA ALA A 50 3.18 -6.00 -0.76
C ALA A 50 3.59 -6.63 0.58
N SER A 51 4.79 -7.20 0.67
CA SER A 51 5.33 -7.75 1.92
C SER A 51 5.36 -6.71 3.03
N LEU A 52 5.82 -5.48 2.72
CA LEU A 52 5.86 -4.37 3.66
C LEU A 52 4.46 -3.94 4.14
N VAL A 53 3.48 -3.83 3.23
CA VAL A 53 2.10 -3.48 3.58
C VAL A 53 1.45 -4.56 4.42
N CYS A 54 1.61 -5.84 4.05
CA CYS A 54 1.09 -6.96 4.84
C CYS A 54 1.68 -7.00 6.24
N ALA A 55 3.00 -6.77 6.38
CA ALA A 55 3.66 -6.69 7.68
C ALA A 55 3.10 -5.53 8.54
N GLN A 56 2.86 -4.36 7.94
CA GLN A 56 2.24 -3.22 8.65
C GLN A 56 0.80 -3.53 9.09
N LEU A 57 -0.02 -4.16 8.23
CA LEU A 57 -1.38 -4.57 8.58
C LEU A 57 -1.40 -5.54 9.75
N LEU A 58 -0.57 -6.59 9.71
CA LEU A 58 -0.47 -7.57 10.78
C LEU A 58 0.07 -6.97 12.08
N PHE A 59 1.03 -6.04 11.98
CA PHE A 59 1.52 -5.28 13.14
C PHE A 59 0.39 -4.49 13.79
N LEU A 60 -0.36 -3.72 13.01
CA LEU A 60 -1.48 -2.92 13.52
C LEU A 60 -2.62 -3.77 14.10
N GLU A 61 -2.90 -4.92 13.50
CA GLU A 61 -3.83 -5.90 14.03
C GLU A 61 -3.38 -6.41 15.41
N SER A 62 -2.09 -6.74 15.56
CA SER A 62 -1.54 -7.24 16.82
C SER A 62 -1.57 -6.20 17.95
N GLU A 63 -1.41 -4.91 17.62
CA GLU A 63 -1.43 -3.82 18.60
C GLU A 63 -2.84 -3.55 19.12
N ASN A 64 -3.83 -3.48 18.23
CA ASN A 64 -5.23 -3.29 18.62
C ASN A 64 -6.18 -3.69 17.48
N PRO A 65 -6.78 -4.88 17.52
CA PRO A 65 -7.64 -5.40 16.44
C PRO A 65 -9.00 -4.70 16.35
N LYS A 66 -9.38 -3.88 17.35
CA LYS A 66 -10.65 -3.14 17.37
C LYS A 66 -10.52 -1.74 16.76
N LYS A 67 -9.30 -1.24 16.59
CA LYS A 67 -9.06 0.12 16.12
C LYS A 67 -8.88 0.13 14.61
N GLU A 68 -9.52 1.08 13.95
CA GLU A 68 -9.52 1.21 12.50
C GLU A 68 -8.10 1.52 11.97
N ILE A 69 -7.87 1.15 10.70
CA ILE A 69 -6.65 1.42 9.95
C ILE A 69 -7.01 2.35 8.79
N SER A 70 -6.24 3.42 8.58
CA SER A 70 -6.38 4.30 7.43
C SER A 70 -5.38 3.92 6.35
N PHE A 71 -5.86 3.50 5.19
CA PHE A 71 -5.05 3.01 4.09
C PHE A 71 -5.14 3.95 2.88
N TYR A 72 -4.08 4.73 2.68
CA TYR A 72 -3.98 5.70 1.61
C TYR A 72 -3.35 5.09 0.36
N ILE A 73 -4.01 5.25 -0.79
CA ILE A 73 -3.66 4.58 -2.03
C ILE A 73 -3.34 5.62 -3.11
N ASN A 74 -2.10 5.57 -3.61
CA ASN A 74 -1.63 6.27 -4.80
C ASN A 74 -0.82 5.31 -5.68
N SER A 75 -1.52 4.46 -6.42
CA SER A 75 -0.88 3.36 -7.16
C SER A 75 -1.42 3.22 -8.58
N PRO A 76 -0.53 3.06 -9.58
CA PRO A 76 -0.92 2.64 -10.93
C PRO A 76 -1.28 1.14 -11.00
N GLY A 77 -1.23 0.40 -9.89
CA GLY A 77 -1.35 -1.06 -9.84
C GLY A 77 0.01 -1.75 -9.94
N GLY A 78 0.01 -3.02 -10.34
CA GLY A 78 1.24 -3.81 -10.43
C GLY A 78 0.97 -5.30 -10.54
N ILE A 79 1.84 -6.10 -9.93
CA ILE A 79 1.77 -7.56 -9.97
C ILE A 79 0.46 -8.02 -9.30
N VAL A 80 -0.30 -8.86 -10.01
CA VAL A 80 -1.62 -9.35 -9.57
C VAL A 80 -1.49 -10.09 -8.24
N TRP A 81 -0.53 -11.00 -8.12
CA TRP A 81 -0.32 -11.80 -6.91
C TRP A 81 0.06 -10.96 -5.69
N SER A 82 0.93 -9.97 -5.87
CA SER A 82 1.30 -9.05 -4.79
C SER A 82 0.10 -8.19 -4.36
N GLY A 83 -0.74 -7.77 -5.31
CA GLY A 83 -2.02 -7.12 -5.02
C GLY A 83 -3.01 -8.02 -4.25
N LEU A 84 -3.12 -9.28 -4.64
CA LEU A 84 -3.97 -10.27 -3.96
C LEU A 84 -3.47 -10.59 -2.55
N ALA A 85 -2.17 -10.63 -2.32
CA ALA A 85 -1.61 -10.82 -0.98
C ALA A 85 -2.03 -9.70 -0.01
N ILE A 86 -2.01 -8.45 -0.48
CA ILE A 86 -2.51 -7.31 0.30
C ILE A 86 -4.02 -7.44 0.51
N TYR A 87 -4.78 -7.74 -0.55
CA TYR A 87 -6.23 -7.91 -0.49
C TYR A 87 -6.64 -8.97 0.54
N ASP A 88 -6.06 -10.17 0.48
CA ASP A 88 -6.38 -11.26 1.40
C ASP A 88 -6.00 -10.89 2.83
N THR A 89 -4.87 -10.19 3.03
CA THR A 89 -4.49 -9.69 4.36
C THR A 89 -5.48 -8.66 4.89
N MET A 90 -5.99 -7.77 4.02
CA MET A 90 -7.04 -6.80 4.39
C MET A 90 -8.32 -7.50 4.85
N GLN A 91 -8.69 -8.60 4.20
CA GLN A 91 -9.88 -9.37 4.56
C GLN A 91 -9.67 -10.29 5.78
N TYR A 92 -8.42 -10.69 6.03
CA TYR A 92 -8.07 -11.63 7.09
C TYR A 92 -8.08 -10.99 8.48
N ILE A 93 -7.63 -9.74 8.60
CA ILE A 93 -7.53 -9.05 9.89
C ILE A 93 -8.89 -8.57 10.40
N SER A 94 -9.03 -8.43 11.73
CA SER A 94 -10.28 -7.97 12.35
C SER A 94 -10.45 -6.45 12.26
N SER A 95 -9.33 -5.72 12.22
CA SER A 95 -9.32 -4.27 12.14
C SER A 95 -10.01 -3.78 10.86
N LYS A 96 -11.02 -2.92 11.01
CA LYS A 96 -11.67 -2.28 9.87
C LYS A 96 -10.68 -1.37 9.14
N ILE A 97 -10.66 -1.47 7.81
CA ILE A 97 -9.74 -0.70 6.97
C ILE A 97 -10.51 0.35 6.18
N MET A 98 -10.24 1.62 6.48
CA MET A 98 -10.69 2.75 5.69
C MET A 98 -9.74 2.96 4.52
N THR A 99 -10.22 2.94 3.29
CA THR A 99 -9.39 3.16 2.10
C THR A 99 -9.63 4.55 1.52
N ILE A 100 -8.56 5.23 1.13
CA ILE A 100 -8.63 6.59 0.58
C ILE A 100 -7.75 6.70 -0.65
N CYS A 101 -8.34 6.99 -1.81
CA CYS A 101 -7.59 7.26 -3.03
C CYS A 101 -7.06 8.70 -3.05
N ILE A 102 -5.73 8.84 -3.13
CA ILE A 102 -5.02 10.11 -3.28
C ILE A 102 -4.21 10.09 -4.58
N GLY A 103 -4.65 10.83 -5.59
CA GLY A 103 -4.00 10.86 -6.91
C GLY A 103 -4.54 9.77 -7.84
N GLN A 104 -4.12 8.51 -7.69
CA GLN A 104 -4.68 7.43 -8.51
C GLN A 104 -4.82 6.09 -7.78
N ALA A 105 -5.83 5.33 -8.19
CA ALA A 105 -5.99 3.92 -7.87
C ALA A 105 -6.34 3.19 -9.16
N ALA A 106 -5.36 2.56 -9.78
CA ALA A 106 -5.51 1.87 -11.06
C ALA A 106 -5.22 0.37 -10.93
N SER A 107 -5.90 -0.46 -11.73
CA SER A 107 -5.67 -1.92 -11.76
C SER A 107 -5.77 -2.56 -10.36
N ALA A 108 -4.75 -3.29 -9.89
CA ALA A 108 -4.69 -3.80 -8.52
C ALA A 108 -4.86 -2.70 -7.44
N GLY A 109 -4.47 -1.45 -7.70
CA GLY A 109 -4.73 -0.32 -6.80
C GLY A 109 -6.22 0.01 -6.65
N SER A 110 -7.02 -0.09 -7.73
CA SER A 110 -8.48 0.09 -7.64
C SER A 110 -9.17 -1.08 -6.96
N LEU A 111 -8.66 -2.30 -7.15
CA LEU A 111 -9.10 -3.48 -6.38
C LEU A 111 -8.95 -3.22 -4.87
N LEU A 112 -7.75 -2.85 -4.42
CA LEU A 112 -7.46 -2.57 -3.01
C LEU A 112 -8.29 -1.41 -2.47
N LEU A 113 -8.51 -0.36 -3.27
CA LEU A 113 -9.40 0.74 -2.88
C LEU A 113 -10.81 0.23 -2.58
N THR A 114 -11.35 -0.66 -3.42
CA THR A 114 -12.70 -1.20 -3.24
C THR A 114 -12.81 -2.25 -2.14
N ALA A 115 -11.69 -2.82 -1.70
CA ALA A 115 -11.59 -3.84 -0.65
C ALA A 115 -11.68 -3.28 0.78
N GLY A 116 -11.66 -1.95 0.95
CA GLY A 116 -11.89 -1.33 2.24
C GLY A 116 -13.27 -1.67 2.84
N GLU A 117 -13.41 -1.45 4.14
CA GLU A 117 -14.63 -1.70 4.90
C GLU A 117 -15.84 -0.98 4.27
N LYS A 118 -16.99 -1.66 4.26
CA LYS A 118 -18.22 -1.13 3.64
C LYS A 118 -18.61 0.21 4.27
N GLY A 119 -18.69 1.25 3.44
CA GLY A 119 -19.00 2.62 3.88
C GLY A 119 -17.78 3.46 4.27
N MET A 120 -16.57 2.88 4.22
CA MET A 120 -15.31 3.53 4.58
C MET A 120 -14.33 3.59 3.40
N ARG A 121 -14.86 3.77 2.18
CA ARG A 121 -14.08 3.80 0.93
C ARG A 121 -14.24 5.18 0.29
N PHE A 122 -13.16 5.95 0.26
CA PHE A 122 -13.18 7.35 -0.11
C PHE A 122 -12.21 7.66 -1.24
N SER A 123 -12.44 8.77 -1.92
CA SER A 123 -11.55 9.29 -2.96
C SER A 123 -11.53 10.80 -2.87
N LEU A 124 -10.34 11.40 -3.00
CA LEU A 124 -10.26 12.86 -3.17
C LEU A 124 -10.86 13.30 -4.51
N PRO A 125 -11.31 14.57 -4.64
CA PRO A 125 -12.08 15.03 -5.80
C PRO A 125 -11.36 14.93 -7.16
N ASN A 126 -10.03 15.05 -7.16
CA ASN A 126 -9.21 15.02 -8.37
C ASN A 126 -8.52 13.67 -8.60
N SER A 127 -8.80 12.67 -7.77
CA SER A 127 -8.18 11.35 -7.93
C SER A 127 -8.80 10.59 -9.10
N ARG A 128 -7.99 9.75 -9.75
CA ARG A 128 -8.43 8.89 -10.86
C ARG A 128 -8.54 7.45 -10.40
N ILE A 129 -9.71 6.84 -10.64
CA ILE A 129 -9.90 5.40 -10.49
C ILE A 129 -9.92 4.76 -11.87
N MET A 130 -9.12 3.71 -12.09
CA MET A 130 -9.04 3.01 -13.36
C MET A 130 -9.12 1.50 -13.14
N VAL A 131 -10.02 0.85 -13.85
CA VAL A 131 -10.18 -0.61 -13.86
C VAL A 131 -9.90 -1.12 -15.28
N HIS A 132 -9.21 -2.25 -15.37
CA HIS A 132 -9.00 -2.96 -16.63
C HIS A 132 -8.74 -4.43 -16.33
N GLN A 133 -8.91 -5.29 -17.34
CA GLN A 133 -8.54 -6.70 -17.24
C GLN A 133 -7.03 -6.88 -17.01
N PRO A 134 -6.58 -7.91 -16.27
CA PRO A 134 -5.16 -8.22 -16.14
C PRO A 134 -4.48 -8.39 -17.50
N SER A 135 -3.19 -8.09 -17.54
CA SER A 135 -2.34 -8.34 -18.70
C SER A 135 -1.11 -9.13 -18.27
N GLY A 136 -0.74 -10.13 -19.06
CA GLY A 136 0.44 -10.94 -18.85
C GLY A 136 1.05 -11.34 -20.19
N GLY A 137 2.21 -11.98 -20.13
CA GLY A 137 2.87 -12.57 -21.27
C GLY A 137 3.65 -13.78 -20.82
N TYR A 138 3.67 -14.81 -21.66
CA TYR A 138 4.43 -16.02 -21.41
C TYR A 138 5.17 -16.42 -22.69
N GLN A 139 6.36 -16.98 -22.52
CA GLN A 139 7.17 -17.54 -23.61
C GLN A 139 7.71 -18.89 -23.17
N GLY A 140 7.45 -19.94 -23.95
CA GLY A 140 7.84 -21.31 -23.60
C GLY A 140 7.27 -22.33 -24.57
N GLN A 141 7.10 -23.57 -24.08
CA GLN A 141 6.47 -24.62 -24.90
C GLN A 141 5.01 -24.25 -25.22
N VAL A 142 4.50 -24.74 -26.35
CA VAL A 142 3.10 -24.48 -26.76
C VAL A 142 2.12 -24.90 -25.66
N THR A 143 2.38 -26.06 -25.04
CA THR A 143 1.59 -26.54 -23.90
C THR A 143 1.62 -25.59 -22.72
N ASP A 144 2.75 -24.95 -22.44
CA ASP A 144 2.87 -23.99 -21.34
C ASP A 144 2.19 -22.65 -21.69
N ILE A 145 2.15 -22.27 -22.97
CA ILE A 145 1.39 -21.09 -23.45
C ILE A 145 -0.12 -21.31 -23.26
N GLU A 146 -0.63 -22.52 -23.49
CA GLU A 146 -2.05 -22.84 -23.30
C GLU A 146 -2.47 -22.90 -21.82
N ILE A 147 -1.52 -23.10 -20.90
CA ILE A 147 -1.76 -23.18 -19.45
C ILE A 147 -1.83 -21.80 -18.78
N GLN A 148 -1.20 -20.79 -19.39
CA GLN A 148 -1.07 -19.44 -18.83
C GLN A 148 -2.16 -18.49 -19.35
#